data_AF-A0A1A9H4S8-F1
#
_entry.id   AF-A0A1A9H4S8-F1
#
_cell.length_a   1.000
_cell.length_b   1.000
_cell.length_c   1.000
_cell.angle_alpha   90.00
_cell.angle_beta   90.00
_cell.angle_gamma   90.00
#
_symmetry.space_group_name_H-M   'P 1'
#
loop_
_entity.id
_entity.type
_entity.pdbx_description
1 polymer ?
#
loop_
_entity_poly.entity_id
_entity_poly.type
_entity_poly.pdbx_seq_one_letter_code
_entity_poly.pdbx_strand_id
1 'polypeptide(L)'
;MEEYIIDLWNQHAATWGYLILFGWSILEGEIGLILAGIASYTGHMHLGLAILVAGIGGFVGDQIYFYIGRTNKAYIQKKLEKQRRKLALAHLLLQKHGWFIIFIQRYMYGMRTIIPISIGLTRYSALKFAIINLISAMVWASITIILAWYLGEELLHALEWLKKHPYALILLLVSFLALVLWYFQYYSKKNR
;
A
#
# COMPACT_ATOMS: atom_id res chain seq x y z
N MET A 1 33.51 19.19 11.34
CA MET A 1 32.42 18.62 12.15
C MET A 1 31.13 18.56 11.34
N GLU A 2 30.75 19.64 10.67
CA GLU A 2 29.56 19.73 9.81
C GLU A 2 29.62 18.80 8.58
N GLU A 3 30.74 18.79 7.83
CA GLU A 3 30.97 17.83 6.73
C GLU A 3 30.92 16.37 7.18
N TYR A 4 31.45 16.06 8.37
CA TYR A 4 31.37 14.71 8.94
C TYR A 4 29.93 14.30 9.26
N ILE A 5 29.10 15.23 9.76
CA ILE A 5 27.68 14.98 10.03
C ILE A 5 26.90 14.81 8.71
N ILE A 6 27.20 15.62 7.70
CA ILE A 6 26.57 15.53 6.36
C ILE A 6 26.95 14.22 5.67
N ASP A 7 28.22 13.81 5.75
CA ASP A 7 28.69 12.54 5.17
C ASP A 7 28.09 11.33 5.91
N LEU A 8 28.01 11.41 7.24
CA LEU A 8 27.35 10.39 8.06
C LEU A 8 25.84 10.30 7.74
N TRP A 9 25.18 11.45 7.56
CA TRP A 9 23.78 11.52 7.15
C TRP A 9 23.58 10.93 5.76
N ASN A 10 24.41 11.29 4.78
CA ASN A 10 24.33 10.76 3.42
C ASN A 10 24.60 9.25 3.36
N GLN A 11 25.57 8.75 4.14
CA GLN A 11 25.83 7.32 4.28
C GLN A 11 24.64 6.55 4.86
N HIS A 12 23.99 7.09 5.90
CA HIS A 12 22.92 6.36 6.61
C HIS A 12 21.52 6.66 6.07
N ALA A 13 21.32 7.77 5.35
CA ALA A 13 20.03 8.16 4.78
C ALA A 13 19.49 7.08 3.83
N ALA A 14 20.36 6.41 3.07
CA ALA A 14 19.99 5.26 2.26
C ALA A 14 19.46 4.10 3.13
N THR A 15 20.17 3.75 4.21
CA THR A 15 19.78 2.68 5.15
C THR A 15 18.45 2.98 5.83
N TRP A 16 18.26 4.20 6.34
CA TRP A 16 16.99 4.64 6.93
C TRP A 16 15.88 4.67 5.88
N GLY A 17 16.19 5.05 4.63
CA GLY A 17 15.26 5.01 3.50
C GLY A 17 14.69 3.63 3.25
N TYR A 18 15.53 2.58 3.29
CA TYR A 18 15.05 1.19 3.18
C TYR A 18 14.18 0.76 4.35
N LEU A 19 14.53 1.12 5.59
CA LEU A 19 13.73 0.78 6.77
C LEU A 19 12.35 1.48 6.74
N ILE A 20 12.33 2.75 6.36
CA ILE A 20 11.08 3.51 6.19
C ILE A 20 10.24 2.89 5.08
N LEU A 21 10.84 2.57 3.93
CA LEU A 21 10.16 1.90 2.83
C LEU A 21 9.56 0.56 3.26
N PHE A 22 10.31 -0.24 4.00
CA PHE A 22 9.84 -1.52 4.55
C PHE A 22 8.60 -1.32 5.43
N GLY A 23 8.71 -0.45 6.44
CA GLY A 23 7.62 -0.15 7.37
C GLY A 23 6.39 0.45 6.67
N TRP A 24 6.60 1.32 5.68
CA TRP A 24 5.54 1.90 4.88
C TRP A 24 4.85 0.88 3.99
N SER A 25 5.60 -0.08 3.46
CA SER A 25 5.07 -1.15 2.61
C SER A 25 4.22 -2.15 3.39
N ILE A 26 4.49 -2.34 4.69
CA ILE A 26 3.61 -3.11 5.60
C ILE A 26 2.22 -2.45 5.68
N LEU A 27 2.14 -1.11 5.63
CA LEU A 27 0.90 -0.35 5.64
C LEU A 27 0.25 -0.24 4.24
N GLU A 28 0.86 -0.88 3.23
CA GLU A 28 0.41 -0.89 1.84
C GLU A 28 0.23 0.52 1.23
N GLY A 29 1.14 1.45 1.54
CA GLY A 29 1.06 2.81 0.99
C GLY A 29 1.82 2.98 -0.34
N GLU A 30 1.11 3.31 -1.43
CA GLU A 30 1.71 3.51 -2.76
C GLU A 30 2.73 4.67 -2.79
N ILE A 31 2.51 5.70 -1.98
CA ILE A 31 3.38 6.89 -1.91
C ILE A 31 4.83 6.50 -1.59
N GLY A 32 5.04 5.55 -0.67
CA GLY A 32 6.39 5.15 -0.28
C GLY A 32 7.14 4.46 -1.42
N LEU A 33 6.44 3.67 -2.24
CA LEU A 33 7.02 3.02 -3.41
C LEU A 33 7.33 4.02 -4.51
N ILE A 34 6.44 5.00 -4.73
CA ILE A 34 6.66 6.08 -5.69
C ILE A 34 7.91 6.88 -5.28
N LEU A 35 8.00 7.29 -4.01
CA LEU A 35 9.16 8.00 -3.48
C LEU A 35 10.45 7.16 -3.59
N ALA A 36 10.37 5.85 -3.34
CA ALA A 36 11.51 4.96 -3.52
C ALA A 36 11.94 4.83 -5.00
N GLY A 37 10.99 4.87 -5.95
CA GLY A 37 11.27 4.93 -7.38
C GLY A 37 11.99 6.23 -7.77
N ILE A 38 11.51 7.38 -7.29
CA ILE A 38 12.14 8.70 -7.49
C ILE A 38 13.55 8.73 -6.84
N ALA A 39 13.69 8.20 -5.63
CA ALA A 39 14.97 8.10 -4.93
C ALA A 39 15.95 7.18 -5.68
N SER A 40 15.43 6.12 -6.31
CA SER A 40 16.24 5.26 -7.18
C SER A 40 16.64 5.94 -8.48
N TYR A 41 15.80 6.82 -9.02
CA TYR A 41 16.07 7.59 -10.24
C TYR A 41 17.19 8.62 -10.01
N THR A 42 17.15 9.29 -8.86
CA THR A 42 18.17 10.26 -8.45
C THR A 42 19.45 9.63 -7.89
N GLY A 43 19.56 8.29 -7.89
CA GLY A 43 20.75 7.55 -7.45
C GLY A 43 20.91 7.39 -5.94
N HIS A 44 19.93 7.80 -5.13
CA HIS A 44 19.97 7.69 -3.66
C HIS A 44 19.58 6.30 -3.14
N MET A 45 18.92 5.48 -3.97
CA MET A 45 18.59 4.09 -3.65
C MET A 45 18.91 3.16 -4.82
N HIS A 46 19.39 1.96 -4.52
CA HIS A 46 19.47 0.89 -5.51
C HIS A 46 18.08 0.35 -5.85
N LEU A 47 17.70 0.40 -7.13
CA LEU A 47 16.39 0.03 -7.65
C LEU A 47 15.96 -1.39 -7.22
N GLY A 48 16.84 -2.39 -7.44
CA GLY A 48 16.54 -3.78 -7.10
C GLY A 48 16.36 -4.02 -5.59
N LEU A 49 17.10 -3.28 -4.75
CA LEU A 49 16.97 -3.39 -3.30
C LEU A 49 15.68 -2.72 -2.83
N ALA A 50 15.30 -1.58 -3.42
CA ALA A 50 14.05 -0.91 -3.11
C ALA A 50 12.84 -1.82 -3.42
N ILE A 51 12.85 -2.49 -4.57
CA ILE A 51 11.82 -3.47 -4.97
C ILE A 51 11.76 -4.63 -3.98
N LEU A 52 12.91 -5.22 -3.63
CA LEU A 52 12.96 -6.35 -2.70
C LEU A 52 12.46 -5.96 -1.32
N VAL A 53 12.91 -4.82 -0.78
CA VAL A 53 12.51 -4.32 0.54
C VAL A 53 11.03 -4.00 0.59
N ALA A 54 10.50 -3.29 -0.43
CA ALA A 54 9.08 -2.98 -0.52
C ALA A 54 8.21 -4.24 -0.68
N GLY A 55 8.65 -5.18 -1.54
CA GLY A 55 7.96 -6.45 -1.77
C GLY A 55 7.89 -7.31 -0.50
N ILE A 56 8.99 -7.41 0.26
CA ILE A 56 8.99 -8.14 1.55
C ILE A 56 8.11 -7.40 2.58
N GLY A 57 8.19 -6.07 2.67
CA GLY A 57 7.35 -5.30 3.58
C GLY A 57 5.86 -5.50 3.29
N GLY A 58 5.47 -5.42 2.02
CA GLY A 58 4.12 -5.71 1.58
C GLY A 58 3.70 -7.15 1.90
N PHE A 59 4.56 -8.13 1.62
CA PHE A 59 4.31 -9.52 1.96
C PHE A 59 4.03 -9.71 3.45
N VAL A 60 4.84 -9.10 4.33
CA VAL A 60 4.70 -9.16 5.78
C VAL A 60 3.37 -8.55 6.23
N GLY A 61 2.96 -7.41 5.68
CA GLY A 61 1.65 -6.80 5.96
C GLY A 61 0.49 -7.76 5.71
N ASP A 62 0.47 -8.40 4.55
CA ASP A 62 -0.59 -9.36 4.19
C ASP A 62 -0.55 -10.63 5.05
N GLN A 63 0.64 -11.10 5.45
CA GLN A 63 0.75 -12.19 6.41
C GLN A 63 0.14 -11.82 7.76
N ILE A 64 0.41 -10.60 8.27
CA ILE A 64 -0.18 -10.12 9.52
C ILE A 64 -1.70 -10.17 9.44
N TYR A 65 -2.30 -9.65 8.36
CA TYR A 65 -3.75 -9.68 8.16
C TYR A 65 -4.32 -11.11 8.06
N PHE A 66 -3.64 -11.99 7.33
CA PHE A 66 -4.02 -13.40 7.25
C PHE A 66 -4.01 -14.10 8.61
N TYR A 67 -2.94 -13.92 9.40
CA TYR A 67 -2.82 -14.54 10.71
C TYR A 67 -3.77 -13.94 11.73
N ILE A 68 -4.05 -12.63 11.68
CA ILE A 68 -5.11 -11.99 12.47
C ILE A 68 -6.45 -12.68 12.20
N GLY A 69 -6.79 -12.93 10.93
CA GLY A 69 -7.99 -13.68 10.56
C GLY A 69 -7.97 -15.13 11.05
N ARG A 70 -6.80 -15.80 11.00
CA ARG A 70 -6.65 -17.21 11.36
C ARG A 70 -6.80 -17.48 12.85
N THR A 71 -6.21 -16.65 13.71
CA THR A 71 -6.15 -16.88 15.16
C THR A 71 -7.33 -16.24 15.90
N ASN A 72 -7.87 -15.12 15.42
CA ASN A 72 -8.86 -14.33 16.15
C ASN A 72 -10.27 -14.34 15.51
N LYS A 73 -10.75 -15.49 15.07
CA LYS A 73 -12.00 -15.61 14.28
C LYS A 73 -13.22 -14.92 14.92
N ALA A 74 -13.50 -15.21 16.20
CA ALA A 74 -14.66 -14.65 16.90
C ALA A 74 -14.54 -13.13 17.10
N TYR A 75 -13.35 -12.63 17.41
CA TYR A 75 -13.09 -11.20 17.57
C TYR A 75 -13.24 -10.44 16.25
N ILE A 76 -12.70 -10.99 15.16
CA ILE A 76 -12.77 -10.37 13.84
C ILE A 76 -14.19 -10.35 13.29
N GLN A 77 -14.97 -11.43 13.48
CA GLN A 77 -16.38 -11.45 13.07
C GLN A 77 -17.22 -10.38 13.78
N LYS A 78 -16.93 -10.11 15.06
CA LYS A 78 -17.58 -9.03 15.83
C LYS A 78 -17.09 -7.65 15.40
N LYS A 79 -15.78 -7.45 15.22
CA LYS A 79 -15.19 -6.15 14.89
C LYS A 79 -15.49 -5.70 13.45
N LEU A 80 -15.52 -6.65 12.52
CA LEU A 80 -15.82 -6.41 11.10
C LEU A 80 -17.30 -6.62 10.77
N GLU A 81 -18.20 -6.55 11.75
CA GLU A 81 -19.64 -6.71 11.54
C GLU A 81 -20.19 -5.73 10.49
N LYS A 82 -19.74 -4.47 10.55
CA LYS A 82 -20.08 -3.44 9.54
C LYS A 82 -19.53 -3.73 8.14
N GLN A 83 -18.55 -4.63 8.02
CA GLN A 83 -17.93 -5.04 6.77
C GLN A 83 -18.31 -6.48 6.35
N ARG A 84 -19.35 -7.07 6.96
CA ARG A 84 -19.86 -8.41 6.60
C ARG A 84 -20.08 -8.61 5.11
N ARG A 85 -20.62 -7.61 4.40
CA ARG A 85 -20.81 -7.66 2.94
C ARG A 85 -19.49 -7.86 2.19
N LYS A 86 -18.43 -7.14 2.60
CA LYS A 86 -17.09 -7.27 1.98
C LYS A 86 -16.45 -8.62 2.30
N LEU A 87 -16.63 -9.13 3.52
CA LEU A 87 -16.14 -10.46 3.91
C LEU A 87 -16.83 -11.57 3.10
N ALA A 88 -18.15 -11.48 2.95
CA ALA A 88 -18.93 -12.42 2.12
C ALA A 88 -18.50 -12.35 0.65
N LEU A 89 -18.33 -11.14 0.11
CA LEU A 89 -17.81 -10.95 -1.25
C LEU A 89 -16.41 -11.56 -1.42
N ALA A 90 -15.49 -11.30 -0.48
CA ALA A 90 -14.15 -11.88 -0.51
C ALA A 90 -14.19 -13.41 -0.50
N HIS A 91 -15.11 -14.00 0.28
CA HIS A 91 -15.30 -15.45 0.31
C HIS A 91 -15.82 -15.99 -1.03
N LEU A 92 -16.82 -15.35 -1.63
CA LEU A 92 -17.34 -15.73 -2.95
C LEU A 92 -16.28 -15.61 -4.04
N LEU A 93 -15.49 -14.52 -4.02
CA LEU A 93 -14.40 -14.31 -4.97
C LEU A 93 -13.31 -15.37 -4.82
N LEU A 94 -12.97 -15.75 -3.58
CA LEU A 94 -12.03 -16.83 -3.30
C LEU A 94 -12.54 -18.19 -3.79
N GLN A 95 -13.83 -18.48 -3.62
CA GLN A 95 -14.43 -19.71 -4.15
C GLN A 95 -14.42 -19.72 -5.69
N LYS A 96 -14.74 -18.60 -6.31
CA LYS A 96 -14.87 -18.50 -7.78
C LYS A 96 -13.51 -18.46 -8.50
N HIS A 97 -12.52 -17.74 -7.98
CA HIS A 97 -11.24 -17.48 -8.67
C HIS A 97 -10.04 -18.13 -7.98
N GLY A 98 -10.21 -18.73 -6.80
CA GLY A 98 -9.17 -19.49 -6.11
C GLY A 98 -7.92 -18.66 -5.83
N TRP A 99 -6.76 -19.16 -6.26
CA TRP A 99 -5.47 -18.50 -6.03
C TRP A 99 -5.35 -17.12 -6.70
N PHE A 100 -6.08 -16.89 -7.80
CA PHE A 100 -6.00 -15.64 -8.56
C PHE A 100 -6.48 -14.44 -7.74
N ILE A 101 -7.46 -14.63 -6.84
CA ILE A 101 -7.91 -13.53 -5.98
C ILE A 101 -6.81 -13.06 -5.02
N ILE A 102 -5.98 -13.99 -4.54
CA ILE A 102 -4.86 -13.73 -3.65
C ILE A 102 -3.82 -12.89 -4.38
N PHE A 103 -3.62 -13.18 -5.66
CA PHE A 103 -2.68 -12.43 -6.50
C PHE A 103 -3.17 -11.00 -6.79
N ILE A 104 -4.46 -10.83 -7.12
CA ILE A 104 -4.99 -9.54 -7.55
C ILE A 104 -5.47 -8.64 -6.41
N GLN A 105 -5.53 -9.15 -5.17
CA GLN A 105 -6.11 -8.43 -4.02
C GLN A 105 -5.52 -7.03 -3.81
N ARG A 106 -4.22 -6.85 -4.08
CA ARG A 106 -3.49 -5.59 -3.88
C ARG A 106 -3.97 -4.48 -4.81
N TYR A 107 -4.47 -4.83 -5.99
CA TYR A 107 -4.99 -3.89 -6.99
C TYR A 107 -6.47 -3.56 -6.75
N MET A 108 -7.14 -4.27 -5.83
CA MET A 108 -8.54 -4.05 -5.50
C MET A 108 -8.69 -3.09 -4.32
N TYR A 109 -8.98 -1.82 -4.64
CA TYR A 109 -9.17 -0.80 -3.61
C TYR A 109 -10.24 -1.20 -2.58
N GLY A 110 -9.91 -1.07 -1.30
CA GLY A 110 -10.80 -1.39 -0.19
C GLY A 110 -11.05 -2.90 0.05
N MET A 111 -10.39 -3.79 -0.70
CA MET A 111 -10.42 -5.25 -0.52
C MET A 111 -9.05 -5.83 -0.14
N ARG A 112 -7.97 -5.09 -0.37
CA ARG A 112 -6.58 -5.48 -0.08
C ARG A 112 -6.32 -6.00 1.34
N THR A 113 -7.01 -5.46 2.35
CA THR A 113 -6.94 -5.96 3.75
C THR A 113 -8.00 -7.03 4.05
N ILE A 114 -9.17 -6.94 3.40
CA ILE A 114 -10.31 -7.83 3.64
C ILE A 114 -10.06 -9.24 3.10
N ILE A 115 -9.41 -9.34 1.94
CA ILE A 115 -9.15 -10.63 1.29
C ILE A 115 -8.18 -11.48 2.14
N PRO A 116 -6.99 -11.00 2.57
CA PRO A 116 -6.11 -11.75 3.47
C PRO A 116 -6.80 -12.21 4.75
N ILE A 117 -7.54 -11.31 5.41
CA ILE A 117 -8.31 -11.64 6.62
C ILE A 117 -9.34 -12.73 6.33
N SER A 118 -10.11 -12.59 5.24
CA SER A 118 -11.13 -13.56 4.84
C SER A 118 -10.53 -14.94 4.54
N ILE A 119 -9.40 -15.00 3.83
CA ILE A 119 -8.66 -16.25 3.59
C ILE A 119 -8.19 -16.84 4.94
N GLY A 120 -7.71 -16.00 5.86
CA GLY A 120 -7.34 -16.37 7.22
C GLY A 120 -8.48 -17.05 7.99
N LEU A 121 -9.73 -16.59 7.82
CA LEU A 121 -10.91 -17.19 8.46
C LEU A 121 -11.22 -18.61 7.92
N THR A 122 -10.79 -18.94 6.71
CA THR A 122 -11.02 -20.26 6.09
C THR A 122 -9.97 -21.31 6.50
N ARG A 123 -10.09 -22.53 5.95
CA ARG A 123 -9.09 -23.61 6.10
C ARG A 123 -8.00 -23.58 5.00
N TYR A 124 -7.88 -22.50 4.24
CA TYR A 124 -6.89 -22.37 3.18
C TYR A 124 -5.45 -22.58 3.71
N SER A 125 -4.59 -23.23 2.93
CA SER A 125 -3.20 -23.50 3.36
C SER A 125 -2.41 -22.21 3.51
N ALA A 126 -1.78 -22.02 4.67
CA ALA A 126 -0.95 -20.84 4.95
C ALA A 126 0.26 -20.77 4.00
N LEU A 127 0.87 -21.92 3.70
CA LEU A 127 2.01 -21.99 2.78
C LEU A 127 1.62 -21.57 1.35
N LYS A 128 0.48 -22.06 0.85
CA LYS A 128 -0.01 -21.67 -0.48
C LYS A 128 -0.28 -20.16 -0.53
N PHE A 129 -0.95 -19.63 0.49
CA PHE A 129 -1.20 -18.20 0.59
C PHE A 129 0.11 -17.41 0.61
N ALA A 130 1.09 -17.80 1.41
CA ALA A 130 2.37 -17.12 1.52
C ALA A 130 3.12 -17.08 0.19
N ILE A 131 3.22 -18.19 -0.54
CA ILE A 131 3.92 -18.23 -1.83
C ILE A 131 3.24 -17.30 -2.85
N ILE A 132 1.92 -17.39 -3.01
CA ILE A 132 1.18 -16.57 -3.97
C ILE A 132 1.26 -15.09 -3.60
N ASN A 133 1.12 -14.79 -2.31
CA ASN A 133 1.21 -13.44 -1.77
C ASN A 133 2.59 -12.82 -1.98
N LEU A 134 3.67 -13.60 -1.79
CA LEU A 134 5.03 -13.13 -2.01
C LEU A 134 5.24 -12.73 -3.48
N ILE A 135 4.79 -13.56 -4.41
CA ILE A 135 4.89 -13.27 -5.84
C ILE A 135 4.06 -12.01 -6.17
N SER A 136 2.83 -11.92 -5.67
CA SER A 136 1.97 -10.75 -5.84
C SER A 136 2.62 -9.46 -5.31
N ALA A 137 3.21 -9.51 -4.11
CA ALA A 137 3.88 -8.37 -3.50
C ALA A 137 5.11 -7.93 -4.29
N MET A 138 5.90 -8.88 -4.79
CA MET A 138 7.07 -8.58 -5.63
C MET A 138 6.67 -7.97 -6.97
N VAL A 139 5.62 -8.48 -7.62
CA VAL A 139 5.11 -7.94 -8.89
C VAL A 139 4.56 -6.53 -8.68
N TRP A 140 3.76 -6.31 -7.63
CA TRP A 140 3.26 -5.00 -7.25
C TRP A 140 4.40 -4.00 -7.01
N ALA A 141 5.38 -4.36 -6.17
CA ALA A 141 6.51 -3.51 -5.87
C ALA A 141 7.32 -3.17 -7.13
N SER A 142 7.55 -4.17 -7.98
CA SER A 142 8.27 -3.99 -9.24
C SER A 142 7.54 -3.02 -10.16
N ILE A 143 6.25 -3.22 -10.41
CA ILE A 143 5.47 -2.36 -11.31
C ILE A 143 5.48 -0.92 -10.80
N THR A 144 5.14 -0.70 -9.53
CA THR A 144 5.02 0.66 -8.99
C THR A 144 6.38 1.39 -8.96
N ILE A 145 7.44 0.73 -8.48
CA ILE A 145 8.76 1.35 -8.34
C ILE A 145 9.40 1.56 -9.71
N ILE A 146 9.30 0.61 -10.65
CA ILE A 146 9.87 0.76 -11.99
C ILE A 146 9.16 1.88 -12.75
N LEU A 147 7.83 1.98 -12.67
CA LEU A 147 7.08 3.06 -13.30
C LEU A 147 7.48 4.43 -12.71
N ALA A 148 7.60 4.53 -11.38
CA ALA A 148 8.02 5.76 -10.72
C ALA A 148 9.49 6.12 -11.01
N TRP A 149 10.36 5.12 -11.16
CA TRP A 149 11.75 5.30 -11.57
C TRP A 149 11.83 5.82 -13.01
N TYR A 150 11.08 5.21 -13.93
CA TYR A 150 11.03 5.62 -15.34
C TYR A 150 10.46 7.02 -15.52
N LEU A 151 9.43 7.38 -14.76
CA LEU A 151 8.80 8.70 -14.75
C LEU A 151 9.45 9.67 -13.75
N GLY A 152 10.67 9.37 -13.26
CA GLY A 152 11.29 10.09 -12.16
C GLY A 152 11.44 11.59 -12.42
N GLU A 153 11.85 11.98 -13.63
CA GLU A 153 11.98 13.38 -14.05
C GLU A 153 10.65 14.14 -13.99
N GLU A 154 9.60 13.58 -14.60
CA GLU A 154 8.26 14.17 -14.61
C GLU A 154 7.67 14.28 -13.20
N LEU A 155 7.91 13.28 -12.36
CA LEU A 155 7.48 13.30 -10.96
C LEU A 155 8.23 14.35 -10.15
N LEU A 156 9.53 14.56 -10.40
CA LEU A 156 10.29 15.64 -9.77
C LEU A 156 9.80 17.02 -10.21
N HIS A 157 9.55 17.22 -11.50
CA HIS A 157 8.97 18.45 -12.02
C HIS A 157 7.58 18.73 -11.41
N ALA A 158 6.73 17.70 -11.30
CA ALA A 158 5.44 17.81 -10.63
C ALA A 158 5.59 18.20 -9.16
N LEU A 159 6.56 17.60 -8.44
CA LEU A 159 6.85 17.94 -7.04
C LEU A 159 7.36 19.38 -6.88
N GLU A 160 8.22 19.85 -7.78
CA GLU A 160 8.70 21.24 -7.77
C GLU A 160 7.59 22.23 -8.07
N TRP A 161 6.73 21.93 -9.04
CA TRP A 161 5.56 22.74 -9.35
C TRP A 161 4.63 22.84 -8.12
N LEU A 162 4.43 21.72 -7.41
CA LEU A 162 3.64 21.66 -6.20
C LEU A 162 4.23 22.52 -5.07
N LYS A 163 5.56 22.45 -4.88
CA LYS A 163 6.29 23.27 -3.89
C LYS A 163 6.17 24.77 -4.16
N LYS A 164 6.17 25.16 -5.44
CA LYS A 164 6.04 26.57 -5.86
C LYS A 164 4.61 27.11 -5.69
N HIS A 165 3.60 26.24 -5.66
CA HIS A 165 2.18 26.63 -5.56
C HIS A 165 1.47 26.00 -4.35
N PRO A 166 1.92 26.25 -3.10
CA PRO A 166 1.33 25.63 -1.91
C PRO A 166 -0.14 26.01 -1.73
N TYR A 167 -0.52 27.25 -2.09
CA TYR A 167 -1.91 27.71 -2.03
C TYR A 167 -2.83 27.01 -3.04
N ALA A 168 -2.32 26.61 -4.21
CA ALA A 168 -3.10 25.88 -5.20
C ALA A 168 -3.40 24.45 -4.71
N LEU A 169 -2.42 23.80 -4.05
CA LEU A 169 -2.62 22.50 -3.42
C LEU A 169 -3.65 22.57 -2.28
N ILE A 170 -3.57 23.60 -1.42
CA ILE A 170 -4.53 23.80 -0.34
C ILE A 170 -5.94 24.03 -0.91
N LEU A 171 -6.08 24.87 -1.93
CA LEU A 171 -7.36 25.10 -2.62
C LEU A 171 -7.93 23.82 -3.26
N LEU A 172 -7.08 23.00 -3.88
CA LEU A 172 -7.48 21.73 -4.47
C LEU A 172 -7.92 20.72 -3.40
N LEU A 173 -7.20 20.62 -2.29
CA LEU A 173 -7.57 19.75 -1.16
C LEU A 173 -8.85 20.21 -0.47
N VAL A 174 -9.03 21.52 -0.26
CA VAL A 174 -10.23 22.10 0.34
C VAL A 174 -11.43 21.94 -0.58
N SER A 175 -11.28 22.18 -1.88
CA SER A 175 -12.36 21.97 -2.86
C SER A 175 -12.74 20.50 -2.99
N PHE A 176 -11.77 19.59 -3.01
CA PHE A 176 -12.01 18.16 -3.00
C PHE A 176 -12.73 17.71 -1.72
N LEU A 177 -12.29 18.19 -0.55
CA LEU A 177 -12.94 17.90 0.72
C LEU A 177 -14.38 18.44 0.76
N ALA A 178 -14.60 19.66 0.26
CA ALA A 178 -15.93 20.26 0.16
C ALA A 178 -16.85 19.44 -0.75
N LEU A 179 -16.34 18.97 -1.90
CA LEU A 179 -17.06 18.07 -2.81
C LEU A 179 -17.41 16.73 -2.16
N VAL A 180 -16.47 16.11 -1.45
CA VAL A 180 -16.69 14.85 -0.74
C VAL A 180 -17.75 15.03 0.36
N LEU A 181 -17.64 16.08 1.17
CA LEU A 181 -18.62 16.39 2.22
C LEU A 181 -20.00 16.70 1.64
N TRP A 182 -20.06 17.49 0.56
CA TRP A 182 -21.30 17.77 -0.16
C TRP A 182 -21.94 16.50 -0.71
N TYR A 183 -21.15 15.61 -1.33
CA TYR A 183 -21.63 14.32 -1.82
C TYR A 183 -22.23 13.46 -0.70
N PHE A 184 -21.55 13.37 0.45
CA PHE A 184 -22.06 12.63 1.60
C PHE A 184 -23.33 13.27 2.20
N GLN A 185 -23.41 14.59 2.27
CA GLN A 185 -24.61 15.30 2.73
C GLN A 185 -25.79 15.13 1.75
N TYR A 186 -25.53 15.16 0.45
CA TYR A 186 -26.52 14.94 -0.60
C TYR A 186 -27.12 13.52 -0.52
N TYR A 187 -26.27 12.50 -0.37
CA TYR A 187 -26.72 11.12 -0.20
C TYR A 187 -27.39 10.86 1.16
N SER A 188 -26.96 11.52 2.23
CA SER A 188 -27.59 11.40 3.55
C SER A 188 -28.99 12.03 3.60
N LYS A 189 -29.28 13.05 2.79
CA LYS A 189 -30.62 13.66 2.68
C LYS A 189 -31.58 12.86 1.79
N LYS A 190 -31.08 12.08 0.82
CA LYS A 190 -31.92 11.28 -0.10
C LYS A 190 -32.42 9.95 0.52
N ASN A 191 -31.80 9.50 1.61
CA ASN A 191 -32.17 8.28 2.36
C ASN A 191 -32.91 8.56 3.69
N ARG A 192 -33.40 9.80 3.90
CA ARG A 192 -34.37 10.17 4.93
C ARG A 192 -35.70 10.48 4.26
#